data_AF-K2FC16-F1
#
_entry.id   AF-K2FC16-F1
#
_cell.length_a   1.000
_cell.length_b   1.000
_cell.length_c   1.000
_cell.angle_alpha   90.00
_cell.angle_beta   90.00
_cell.angle_gamma   90.00
#
_symmetry.space_group_name_H-M   'P 1'
#
loop_
_entity.id
_entity.type
_entity.pdbx_description
1 polymer ?
#
loop_
_entity_poly.entity_id
_entity_poly.type
_entity_poly.pdbx_seq_one_letter_code
_entity_poly.pdbx_strand_id
1 'polypeptide(L)' 'MTRFSFKQLNRASEIIGNISVAWFSGGIIAPLIARSFNFIEYIYIFLVSLFVSIFCFFLSLEIIRKN' A
#
# COMPACT_ATOMS: atom_id res chain seq x y z
N MET A 1 -27.08 -7.84 -6.13
CA MET A 1 -25.85 -7.33 -5.47
C MET A 1 -26.20 -6.06 -4.73
N THR A 2 -26.09 -6.04 -3.41
CA THR A 2 -26.29 -4.84 -2.59
C THR A 2 -25.13 -3.87 -2.84
N ARG A 3 -25.42 -2.62 -3.23
CA ARG A 3 -24.40 -1.57 -3.32
C ARG A 3 -23.90 -1.25 -1.91
N PHE A 4 -22.58 -1.11 -1.75
CA PHE A 4 -22.01 -0.65 -0.49
C PHE A 4 -22.45 0.78 -0.18
N SER A 5 -22.65 1.09 1.10
CA SER A 5 -22.92 2.46 1.53
C SER A 5 -21.68 3.34 1.38
N PHE A 6 -21.88 4.66 1.23
CA PHE A 6 -20.80 5.63 1.18
C PHE A 6 -19.81 5.49 2.35
N LYS A 7 -20.34 5.30 3.57
CA LYS A 7 -19.52 5.09 4.78
C LYS A 7 -18.63 3.84 4.69
N GLN A 8 -19.12 2.76 4.08
CA GLN A 8 -18.35 1.53 3.89
C GLN A 8 -17.25 1.71 2.84
N LEU A 9 -17.56 2.39 1.73
CA LEU A 9 -16.57 2.70 0.69
C LEU A 9 -15.46 3.60 1.22
N ASN A 10 -15.81 4.63 2.00
CA ASN A 10 -14.82 5.51 2.62
C ASN A 10 -13.89 4.74 3.56
N ARG A 11 -14.45 3.90 4.44
CA ARG A 11 -13.63 3.05 5.32
C ARG A 11 -12.75 2.08 4.55
N ALA A 12 -13.26 1.48 3.47
CA ALA A 12 -12.46 0.59 2.64
C ALA A 12 -11.29 1.33 1.97
N SER A 13 -11.53 2.54 1.46
CA SER A 13 -10.48 3.39 0.88
C SER A 13 -9.43 3.78 1.91
N GLU A 14 -9.83 4.17 3.13
CA GLU A 14 -8.92 4.50 4.24
C GLU A 14 -8.06 3.30 4.64
N ILE A 15 -8.66 2.10 4.78
CA ILE A 15 -7.93 0.87 5.12
C ILE A 15 -6.88 0.56 4.04
N ILE A 16 -7.28 0.62 2.77
CA ILE A 16 -6.38 0.31 1.65
C ILE A 16 -5.26 1.37 1.53
N GLY A 17 -5.58 2.64 1.78
CA GLY A 17 -4.59 3.71 1.87
C GLY A 17 -3.57 3.47 2.99
N ASN A 18 -4.03 3.05 4.18
CA ASN A 18 -3.14 2.71 5.29
C ASN A 18 -2.25 1.50 4.97
N ILE A 19 -2.76 0.50 4.25
CA ILE A 19 -1.95 -0.64 3.76
C ILE A 19 -0.85 -0.16 2.81
N SER A 20 -1.16 0.78 1.90
CA SER A 20 -0.16 1.38 1.01
C SER A 20 0.99 2.00 1.79
N VAL A 21 0.67 2.80 2.81
CA VAL A 21 1.66 3.47 3.67
C VAL A 21 2.47 2.45 4.47
N ALA A 22 1.81 1.45 5.08
CA ALA A 22 2.48 0.42 5.85
C ALA A 22 3.51 -0.37 5.01
N TRP A 23 3.14 -0.74 3.78
CA TRP A 23 4.07 -1.42 2.87
C TRP A 23 5.23 -0.53 2.42
N PHE A 24 4.99 0.77 2.23
CA PHE A 24 6.04 1.71 1.86
C PHE A 24 7.03 1.87 3.03
N SER A 25 6.52 2.10 4.24
CA SER A 25 7.37 2.24 5.42
C SER A 25 8.13 0.96 5.76
N GLY A 26 7.46 -0.19 5.77
CA GLY A 26 8.08 -1.46 6.16
C GLY A 26 9.01 -2.05 5.10
N GLY A 27 8.70 -1.85 3.82
CA GLY A 27 9.42 -2.47 2.71
C GLY A 27 10.44 -1.56 2.03
N ILE A 28 10.32 -0.24 2.16
CA ILE A 28 11.26 0.72 1.56
C ILE A 28 12.04 1.45 2.64
N ILE A 29 11.37 2.07 3.61
CA ILE A 29 12.05 2.89 4.62
C ILE A 29 12.83 2.03 5.63
N ALA A 30 12.20 1.00 6.21
CA ALA A 30 12.84 0.21 7.26
C ALA A 30 14.13 -0.50 6.79
N PRO A 31 14.19 -1.10 5.60
CA PRO A 31 15.42 -1.75 5.12
C PRO A 31 16.55 -0.77 4.81
N LEU A 32 16.25 0.51 4.49
CA LEU A 32 17.28 1.54 4.32
C LEU A 32 18.03 1.86 5.62
N ILE A 33 17.35 1.67 6.76
CA ILE A 33 17.90 1.95 8.09
C ILE A 33 18.52 0.69 8.70
N ALA A 34 18.00 -0.48 8.34
CA ALA A 34 18.52 -1.77 8.81
C ALA A 34 19.82 -2.14 8.10
N ARG A 35 20.87 -2.43 8.87
CA ARG A 35 22.24 -2.64 8.35
C ARG A 35 22.53 -4.05 7.79
N SER A 36 21.55 -4.94 7.67
CA SER A 36 21.83 -6.40 7.52
C SER A 36 21.22 -7.10 6.31
N PHE A 37 20.83 -6.40 5.24
CA PHE A 37 20.26 -7.05 4.06
C PHE A 37 21.29 -7.31 2.96
N ASN A 38 21.20 -8.47 2.32
CA ASN A 38 21.87 -8.73 1.06
C ASN A 38 21.31 -7.78 -0.01
N PHE A 39 22.15 -7.17 -0.84
CA PHE A 39 21.73 -6.16 -1.82
C PHE A 39 20.64 -6.66 -2.77
N ILE A 40 20.71 -7.93 -3.18
CA ILE A 40 19.71 -8.56 -4.07
C ILE A 40 18.36 -8.68 -3.36
N GLU A 41 18.38 -9.09 -2.09
CA GLU A 41 17.19 -9.21 -1.26
C GLU A 41 16.54 -7.84 -1.02
N TYR A 42 17.35 -6.82 -0.77
CA TYR A 42 16.88 -5.43 -0.66
C TYR A 42 16.17 -4.97 -1.94
N ILE A 43 16.75 -5.19 -3.12
CA ILE A 43 16.12 -4.80 -4.39
C ILE A 43 14.79 -5.52 -4.59
N TYR A 44 14.73 -6.82 -4.28
CA TYR A 44 13.51 -7.59 -4.41
C TYR A 44 12.40 -7.04 -3.51
N ILE A 45 12.70 -6.84 -2.22
CA ILE A 45 11.75 -6.28 -1.25
C ILE A 45 11.34 -4.86 -1.67
N PHE A 46 12.29 -4.03 -2.10
CA PHE A 46 12.03 -2.68 -2.57
C PHE A 46 11.04 -2.65 -3.74
N LEU A 47 11.27 -3.47 -4.77
CA LEU A 47 10.41 -3.50 -5.96
C LEU A 47 8.99 -4.01 -5.65
N VAL A 48 8.89 -5.10 -4.87
CA VAL A 48 7.60 -5.64 -4.46
C VAL A 48 6.84 -4.63 -3.60
N SER A 49 7.52 -4.02 -2.63
CA SER A 49 6.89 -3.04 -1.73
C SER A 49 6.45 -1.79 -2.47
N LEU A 50 7.27 -1.30 -3.40
CA LEU A 50 6.91 -0.16 -4.25
C LEU A 50 5.67 -0.47 -5.09
N PHE A 51 5.65 -1.64 -5.74
CA PHE A 51 4.51 -2.07 -6.55
C PHE A 51 3.23 -2.18 -5.71
N VAL A 52 3.28 -2.85 -4.57
CA VAL A 52 2.11 -3.03 -3.69
C VAL A 52 1.64 -1.69 -3.13
N SER A 53 2.55 -0.83 -2.68
CA SER A 53 2.20 0.51 -2.19
C SER A 53 1.49 1.34 -3.26
N ILE A 54 2.04 1.40 -4.48
CA ILE A 54 1.44 2.14 -5.59
C ILE A 54 0.08 1.55 -5.96
N PHE A 55 -0.02 0.23 -6.07
CA PHE A 55 -1.26 -0.46 -6.39
C PHE A 55 -2.36 -0.16 -5.35
N CYS A 56 -2.06 -0.32 -4.06
CA CYS A 56 -2.99 0.00 -2.99
C CYS A 56 -3.37 1.48 -2.98
N PHE A 57 -2.42 2.39 -3.24
CA PHE A 57 -2.72 3.82 -3.32
C PHE A 57 -3.73 4.13 -4.42
N PHE A 58 -3.51 3.64 -5.64
CA PHE A 58 -4.45 3.84 -6.74
C PHE A 58 -5.79 3.16 -6.50
N LEU A 59 -5.80 1.96 -5.91
CA LEU A 59 -7.03 1.26 -5.55
C LEU A 59 -7.85 2.04 -4.52
N SER A 60 -7.19 2.61 -3.50
CA SER A 60 -7.81 3.48 -2.50
C SER A 60 -8.47 4.70 -3.15
N LEU A 61 -7.80 5.34 -4.10
CA LEU A 61 -8.34 6.48 -4.85
C LEU A 61 -9.51 6.10 -5.74
N GLU A 62 -9.42 4.99 -6.48
CA GLU A 62 -10.48 4.51 -7.37
C GLU A 62 -11.78 4.18 -6.61
N ILE A 63 -11.67 3.68 -5.36
CA ILE A 63 -12.83 3.38 -4.52
C ILE A 63 -13.63 4.65 -4.18
N ILE A 64 -12.94 5.76 -3.91
CA ILE A 64 -13.59 7.05 -3.63
C ILE A 64 -14.03 7.76 -4.91
N ARG A 65 -13.25 7.65 -5.99
CA ARG A 65 -13.54 8.30 -7.28
C ARG A 65 -14.84 7.81 -7.94
N LYS A 66 -15.29 6.59 -7.62
CA LYS A 66 -16.53 5.99 -8.15
C LYS A 66 -17.80 6.37 -7.37
N ASN A 67 -17.71 7.29 -6.40
CA ASN A 67 -18.86 7.98 -5.81
C ASN A 67 -19.07 9.35 -6.45
#